data_AF-A0A1L9RJT4-F1
#
_entry.id   AF-A0A1L9RJT4-F1
#
_cell.length_a   1.000
_cell.length_b   1.000
_cell.length_c   1.000
_cell.angle_alpha   90.00
_cell.angle_beta   90.00
_cell.angle_gamma   90.00
#
_symmetry.space_group_name_H-M   'P 1'
#
loop_
_entity.id
_entity.type
_entity.pdbx_description
1 polymer ?
#
loop_
_entity_poly.entity_id
_entity_poly.type
_entity_poly.pdbx_seq_one_letter_code
_entity_poly.pdbx_strand_id
1 'polypeptide(L)'
;MQIPLLRLQCGVNSYEWGKIGQQSAAAKYAATTAAPDFAIESEKPYAELWMGTHPSLPSKDVETQRTLLDLVQDNQALLSTEISERYGGKLPFLFKVLSVQKALSIQAHPNKKLAEKLHARDSRNYPDDNHKPEMTIAITPFEGLCGFRPLAEIVHFLNAVAPLRQLVGSQAADEFERAVKGSEDSEDPTVAKKNKDALKALFTVLMQSTPENIETATKDLVAAAESSPDSFATSASSPDTNPSDPAEMAALVTRLNGQFPNDIGSFVFFFLNFVKLEPGEAMFLKADDIHAYISGDIIECMASSDNVVRAGFTPKFKDVDTLTDMLTYSYAPIDEQKLEPTDYPFAVLNAPAYSSASSCVLYDPPIEEFSVVKTDLRRTKAKATFEGIAGPSILICTSGEGKITVGTKTEEVKEGYVFFIGATAECAIERTGEGEGDENVFTTFKAFCDLTGKEDMVNGN
;
A
#
# COMPACT_ATOMS: atom_id res chain seq x y z
N MET A 1 -35.72 -11.74 -1.96
CA MET A 1 -34.51 -11.06 -1.43
C MET A 1 -33.70 -10.62 -2.63
N GLN A 2 -33.23 -9.38 -2.68
CA GLN A 2 -32.39 -8.90 -3.79
C GLN A 2 -31.10 -9.72 -3.83
N ILE A 3 -30.69 -10.17 -5.01
CA ILE A 3 -29.43 -10.91 -5.16
C ILE A 3 -28.29 -9.92 -4.87
N PRO A 4 -27.42 -10.19 -3.88
CA PRO A 4 -26.45 -9.23 -3.40
C PRO A 4 -25.20 -9.19 -4.30
N LEU A 5 -25.41 -8.98 -5.59
CA LEU A 5 -24.37 -8.84 -6.61
C LEU A 5 -24.63 -7.58 -7.44
N LEU A 6 -23.74 -6.61 -7.31
CA LEU A 6 -23.84 -5.30 -7.97
C LEU A 6 -22.55 -5.03 -8.74
N ARG A 7 -22.65 -4.73 -10.04
CA ARG A 7 -21.51 -4.19 -10.78
C ARG A 7 -21.36 -2.71 -10.44
N LEU A 8 -20.15 -2.29 -10.10
CA LEU A 8 -19.87 -0.94 -9.63
C LEU A 8 -19.22 -0.09 -10.71
N GLN A 9 -19.73 1.11 -10.89
CA GLN A 9 -19.03 2.25 -11.48
C GLN A 9 -18.21 2.94 -10.39
N CYS A 10 -16.89 2.89 -10.52
CA CYS A 10 -15.94 3.43 -9.53
C CYS A 10 -15.28 4.70 -10.05
N GLY A 11 -15.02 5.66 -9.15
CA GLY A 11 -14.39 6.93 -9.51
C GLY A 11 -12.86 6.81 -9.56
N VAL A 12 -12.23 7.70 -10.34
CA VAL A 12 -10.77 7.83 -10.42
C VAL A 12 -10.30 9.23 -10.02
N ASN A 13 -9.31 9.29 -9.14
CA ASN A 13 -8.63 10.52 -8.73
C ASN A 13 -7.47 10.86 -9.67
N SER A 14 -7.27 12.16 -9.90
CA SER A 14 -6.19 12.69 -10.76
C SER A 14 -5.16 13.46 -9.94
N TYR A 15 -4.41 12.77 -9.09
CA TYR A 15 -3.29 13.36 -8.35
C TYR A 15 -2.03 13.43 -9.21
N GLU A 16 -1.19 14.46 -9.02
CA GLU A 16 -0.02 14.75 -9.87
C GLU A 16 1.04 13.64 -9.94
N TRP A 17 1.03 12.71 -8.98
CA TRP A 17 1.95 11.58 -8.94
C TRP A 17 1.51 10.39 -9.80
N GLY A 18 0.26 10.41 -10.29
CA GLY A 18 -0.32 9.31 -11.05
C GLY A 18 0.29 9.13 -12.44
N LYS A 19 0.24 7.91 -12.98
CA LYS A 19 0.59 7.64 -14.38
C LYS A 19 -0.30 8.44 -15.35
N ILE A 20 0.27 8.77 -16.50
CA ILE A 20 -0.31 9.70 -17.46
C ILE A 20 -1.21 8.96 -18.46
N GLY A 21 -2.46 9.42 -18.58
CA GLY A 21 -3.43 8.93 -19.56
C GLY A 21 -3.57 7.41 -19.57
N GLN A 22 -3.38 6.80 -20.75
CA GLN A 22 -3.56 5.36 -20.98
C GLN A 22 -2.53 4.47 -20.28
N GLN A 23 -1.44 5.05 -19.75
CA GLN A 23 -0.45 4.30 -18.97
C GLN A 23 -0.98 3.96 -17.57
N SER A 24 -2.05 4.63 -17.12
CA SER A 24 -2.62 4.41 -15.79
C SER A 24 -3.58 3.23 -15.77
N ALA A 25 -3.27 2.22 -14.94
CA ALA A 25 -4.19 1.12 -14.66
C ALA A 25 -5.52 1.65 -14.08
N ALA A 26 -5.43 2.61 -13.14
CA ALA A 26 -6.60 3.25 -12.54
C ALA A 26 -7.50 3.93 -13.59
N ALA A 27 -6.92 4.65 -14.57
CA ALA A 27 -7.68 5.27 -15.66
C ALA A 27 -8.37 4.23 -16.55
N LYS A 28 -7.61 3.21 -17.00
CA LYS A 28 -8.12 2.14 -17.85
C LYS A 28 -9.29 1.41 -17.19
N TYR A 29 -9.15 1.06 -15.91
CA TYR A 29 -10.19 0.35 -15.16
C TYR A 29 -11.42 1.22 -14.94
N ALA A 30 -11.25 2.50 -14.55
CA ALA A 30 -12.36 3.43 -14.42
C ALA A 30 -13.18 3.54 -15.72
N ALA A 31 -12.49 3.65 -16.87
CA ALA A 31 -13.13 3.80 -18.17
C ALA A 31 -14.09 2.66 -18.54
N THR A 32 -13.87 1.45 -18.00
CA THR A 32 -14.65 0.25 -18.37
C THR A 32 -16.10 0.27 -17.91
N THR A 33 -16.40 1.07 -16.88
CA THR A 33 -17.74 1.22 -16.30
C THR A 33 -18.14 2.70 -16.15
N ALA A 34 -17.38 3.60 -16.77
CA ALA A 34 -17.58 5.04 -16.61
C ALA A 34 -18.87 5.54 -17.25
N ALA A 35 -19.28 6.74 -16.82
CA ALA A 35 -20.36 7.48 -17.47
C ALA A 35 -19.99 7.79 -18.94
N PRO A 36 -20.98 7.95 -19.85
CA PRO A 36 -20.72 8.12 -21.28
C PRO A 36 -19.83 9.31 -21.67
N ASP A 37 -19.66 10.29 -20.79
CA ASP A 37 -18.86 11.50 -20.97
C ASP A 37 -17.41 11.36 -20.46
N PHE A 38 -17.08 10.25 -19.80
CA PHE A 38 -15.71 10.00 -19.37
C PHE A 38 -14.84 9.50 -20.53
N ALA A 39 -13.75 10.21 -20.78
CA ALA A 39 -12.68 9.77 -21.65
C ALA A 39 -11.33 9.95 -20.93
N ILE A 40 -10.39 9.04 -21.20
CA ILE A 40 -9.03 9.14 -20.68
C ILE A 40 -8.31 10.25 -21.44
N GLU A 41 -7.96 11.32 -20.75
CA GLU A 41 -7.22 12.45 -21.30
C GLU A 41 -5.72 12.10 -21.37
N SER A 42 -5.07 12.31 -22.53
CA SER A 42 -3.72 11.78 -22.79
C SER A 42 -2.64 12.32 -21.87
N GLU A 43 -2.72 13.60 -21.48
CA GLU A 43 -1.70 14.29 -20.67
C GLU A 43 -2.07 14.38 -19.18
N LYS A 44 -3.23 13.85 -18.79
CA LYS A 44 -3.72 13.98 -17.43
C LYS A 44 -3.20 12.82 -16.58
N PRO A 45 -2.73 13.08 -15.34
CA PRO A 45 -2.41 12.02 -14.42
C PRO A 45 -3.67 11.39 -13.85
N TYR A 46 -3.65 10.06 -13.72
CA TYR A 46 -4.69 9.28 -13.06
C TYR A 46 -4.02 8.36 -12.04
N ALA A 47 -4.39 8.55 -10.78
CA ALA A 47 -3.61 8.11 -9.64
C ALA A 47 -4.28 6.94 -8.92
N GLU A 48 -5.56 7.07 -8.57
CA GLU A 48 -6.26 6.10 -7.72
C GLU A 48 -7.66 5.81 -8.24
N LEU A 49 -8.00 4.54 -8.45
CA LEU A 49 -9.39 4.07 -8.59
C LEU A 49 -9.93 3.72 -7.21
N TRP A 50 -11.06 4.28 -6.79
CA TRP A 50 -11.64 4.04 -5.46
C TRP A 50 -12.86 3.13 -5.53
N MET A 51 -12.82 2.06 -4.73
CA MET A 51 -13.86 1.04 -4.66
C MET A 51 -14.31 0.88 -3.21
N GLY A 52 -15.53 1.35 -2.90
CA GLY A 52 -16.07 1.27 -1.56
C GLY A 52 -17.14 2.32 -1.27
N THR A 53 -17.28 2.64 0.01
CA THR A 53 -18.32 3.54 0.53
C THR A 53 -17.78 4.92 0.92
N HIS A 54 -16.59 5.29 0.44
CA HIS A 54 -16.01 6.57 0.79
C HIS A 54 -16.78 7.73 0.14
N PRO A 55 -17.22 8.74 0.91
CA PRO A 55 -18.12 9.78 0.41
C PRO A 55 -17.48 10.74 -0.60
N SER A 56 -16.17 10.96 -0.54
CA SER A 56 -15.47 11.89 -1.45
C SER A 56 -15.39 11.41 -2.90
N LEU A 57 -15.43 10.09 -3.12
CA LEU A 57 -15.37 9.48 -4.44
C LEU A 57 -16.21 8.19 -4.44
N PRO A 58 -17.55 8.31 -4.47
CA PRO A 58 -18.44 7.19 -4.21
C PRO A 58 -18.44 6.19 -5.38
N SER A 59 -18.37 4.90 -5.06
CA SER A 59 -18.75 3.85 -6.01
C SER A 59 -20.27 3.79 -6.15
N LYS A 60 -20.76 3.51 -7.36
CA LYS A 60 -22.19 3.47 -7.67
C LYS A 60 -22.56 2.16 -8.33
N ASP A 61 -23.75 1.65 -8.07
CA ASP A 61 -24.30 0.57 -8.87
C ASP A 61 -24.54 1.06 -10.31
N VAL A 62 -24.04 0.32 -11.30
CA VAL A 62 -24.17 0.70 -12.72
C VAL A 62 -25.64 0.76 -13.16
N GLU A 63 -26.51 -0.09 -12.60
CA GLU A 63 -27.91 -0.20 -13.00
C GLU A 63 -28.75 0.94 -12.40
N THR A 64 -28.68 1.14 -11.09
CA THR A 64 -29.52 2.11 -10.37
C THR A 64 -28.87 3.49 -10.19
N GLN A 65 -27.56 3.60 -10.40
CA GLN A 65 -26.74 4.79 -10.16
C GLN A 65 -26.74 5.29 -8.69
N ARG A 66 -27.33 4.51 -7.78
CA ARG A 66 -27.26 4.75 -6.33
C ARG A 66 -25.85 4.49 -5.84
N THR A 67 -25.41 5.27 -4.84
CA THR A 67 -24.09 5.03 -4.24
C THR A 67 -24.10 3.72 -3.46
N LEU A 68 -22.97 3.03 -3.42
CA LEU A 68 -22.83 1.82 -2.61
C LEU A 68 -23.10 2.11 -1.13
N LEU A 69 -22.71 3.29 -0.64
CA LEU A 69 -22.99 3.74 0.72
C LEU A 69 -24.49 3.76 1.01
N ASP A 70 -25.29 4.40 0.15
CA ASP A 70 -26.75 4.45 0.34
C ASP A 70 -27.36 3.03 0.31
N LEU A 71 -26.86 2.16 -0.58
CA LEU A 71 -27.38 0.80 -0.73
C LEU A 71 -27.13 -0.06 0.52
N VAL A 72 -25.94 0.03 1.12
CA VAL A 72 -25.60 -0.75 2.32
C VAL A 72 -26.21 -0.17 3.60
N GLN A 73 -26.47 1.14 3.63
CA GLN A 73 -27.19 1.78 4.75
C GLN A 73 -28.69 1.45 4.74
N ASP A 74 -29.31 1.41 3.56
CA ASP A 74 -30.72 1.01 3.41
C ASP A 74 -30.95 -0.48 3.71
N ASN A 75 -29.95 -1.32 3.43
CA ASN A 75 -30.02 -2.76 3.64
C ASN A 75 -28.74 -3.29 4.30
N GLN A 76 -28.68 -3.17 5.62
CA GLN A 76 -27.54 -3.60 6.42
C GLN A 76 -27.24 -5.11 6.33
N ALA A 77 -28.20 -5.93 5.88
CA ALA A 77 -27.94 -7.35 5.62
C ALA A 77 -26.88 -7.56 4.51
N LEU A 78 -26.58 -6.56 3.70
CA LEU A 78 -25.48 -6.58 2.73
C LEU A 78 -24.10 -6.57 3.39
N LEU A 79 -23.97 -6.08 4.63
CA LEU A 79 -22.71 -6.03 5.38
C LEU A 79 -22.58 -7.15 6.41
N SER A 80 -23.68 -7.77 6.82
CA SER A 80 -23.87 -8.48 8.09
C SER A 80 -24.17 -7.55 9.27
N THR A 81 -24.93 -8.05 10.26
CA THR A 81 -25.29 -7.29 11.46
C THR A 81 -24.06 -6.82 12.22
N GLU A 82 -23.09 -7.71 12.42
CA GLU A 82 -21.90 -7.47 13.22
C GLU A 82 -21.03 -6.36 12.62
N ILE A 83 -20.73 -6.43 11.32
CA ILE A 83 -19.95 -5.40 10.62
C ILE A 83 -20.72 -4.08 10.56
N SER A 84 -22.04 -4.13 10.35
CA SER A 84 -22.85 -2.91 10.32
C SER A 84 -22.82 -2.17 11.65
N GLU A 85 -22.95 -2.89 12.77
CA GLU A 85 -22.86 -2.32 14.12
C GLU A 85 -21.44 -1.81 14.43
N ARG A 86 -20.41 -2.58 14.09
CA ARG A 86 -19.00 -2.26 14.37
C ARG A 86 -18.51 -1.03 13.64
N TYR A 87 -18.91 -0.84 12.38
CA TYR A 87 -18.37 0.20 11.50
C TYR A 87 -19.39 1.27 11.09
N GLY A 88 -20.61 1.23 11.62
CA GLY A 88 -21.63 2.26 11.41
C GLY A 88 -22.27 2.22 10.03
N GLY A 89 -22.55 1.02 9.51
CA GLY A 89 -23.25 0.83 8.23
C GLY A 89 -22.46 1.27 7.00
N LYS A 90 -21.13 1.25 7.06
CA LYS A 90 -20.21 1.47 5.93
C LYS A 90 -19.22 0.32 5.83
N LEU A 91 -18.55 0.20 4.69
CA LEU A 91 -17.46 -0.76 4.57
C LEU A 91 -16.32 -0.38 5.55
N PRO A 92 -15.71 -1.35 6.24
CA PRO A 92 -14.58 -1.09 7.13
C PRO A 92 -13.30 -0.68 6.38
N PHE A 93 -13.19 -1.07 5.12
CA PHE A 93 -12.05 -0.82 4.27
C PHE A 93 -12.38 0.06 3.06
N LEU A 94 -11.34 0.70 2.52
CA LEU A 94 -11.33 1.30 1.20
C LEU A 94 -10.38 0.49 0.31
N PHE A 95 -10.90 -0.02 -0.80
CA PHE A 95 -10.14 -0.81 -1.75
C PHE A 95 -9.80 0.04 -2.97
N LYS A 96 -8.56 -0.07 -3.46
CA LYS A 96 -8.07 0.79 -4.53
C LYS A 96 -7.17 0.07 -5.51
N VAL A 97 -7.08 0.66 -6.70
CA VAL A 97 -5.94 0.48 -7.60
C VAL A 97 -5.16 1.78 -7.62
N LEU A 98 -3.88 1.73 -7.29
CA LEU A 98 -2.96 2.87 -7.41
C LEU A 98 -2.10 2.67 -8.66
N SER A 99 -1.86 3.78 -9.36
CA SER A 99 -1.02 3.80 -10.56
C SER A 99 0.04 4.88 -10.44
N VAL A 100 1.21 4.47 -9.93
CA VAL A 100 2.25 5.37 -9.42
C VAL A 100 3.30 5.66 -10.48
N GLN A 101 3.50 6.94 -10.79
CA GLN A 101 4.54 7.44 -11.71
C GLN A 101 5.64 8.24 -11.01
N LYS A 102 5.27 8.97 -9.96
CA LYS A 102 6.19 9.71 -9.09
C LYS A 102 6.02 9.22 -7.67
N ALA A 103 7.06 9.38 -6.86
CA ALA A 103 7.00 9.04 -5.45
C ALA A 103 5.87 9.80 -4.74
N LEU A 104 5.13 9.08 -3.91
CA LEU A 104 4.22 9.66 -2.94
C LEU A 104 5.01 10.25 -1.76
N SER A 105 4.31 11.01 -0.93
CA SER A 105 4.91 11.53 0.30
C SER A 105 5.40 10.39 1.17
N ILE A 106 6.60 10.52 1.72
CA ILE A 106 7.04 9.68 2.83
C ILE A 106 6.11 9.97 4.00
N GLN A 107 5.55 8.94 4.60
CA GLN A 107 4.46 9.08 5.55
C GLN A 107 4.42 7.95 6.58
N ALA A 108 3.69 8.19 7.67
CA ALA A 108 3.28 7.20 8.64
C ALA A 108 1.83 7.48 9.06
N HIS A 109 1.14 6.44 9.54
CA HIS A 109 -0.24 6.52 9.98
C HIS A 109 -0.34 6.29 11.48
N PRO A 110 -1.02 7.15 12.25
CA PRO A 110 -1.10 7.00 13.68
C PRO A 110 -1.86 5.73 14.06
N ASN A 111 -1.43 5.06 15.13
CA ASN A 111 -2.27 4.08 15.81
C ASN A 111 -3.57 4.72 16.33
N LYS A 112 -4.57 3.90 16.66
CA LYS A 112 -5.92 4.36 17.00
C LYS A 112 -5.93 5.38 18.14
N LYS A 113 -5.16 5.10 19.21
CA LYS A 113 -5.05 5.97 20.38
C LYS A 113 -4.38 7.31 20.05
N LEU A 114 -3.41 7.33 19.15
CA LEU A 114 -2.77 8.56 18.71
C LEU A 114 -3.69 9.34 17.77
N ALA A 115 -4.39 8.67 16.85
CA ALA A 115 -5.36 9.27 15.94
C ALA A 115 -6.45 10.05 16.70
N GLU A 116 -7.04 9.46 17.74
CA GLU A 116 -8.01 10.13 18.63
C GLU A 116 -7.46 11.43 19.22
N LYS A 117 -6.22 11.41 19.71
CA LYS A 117 -5.58 12.60 20.29
C LYS A 117 -5.28 13.66 19.24
N LEU A 118 -4.79 13.24 18.07
CA LEU A 118 -4.44 14.13 16.98
C LEU A 118 -5.68 14.80 16.39
N HIS A 119 -6.76 14.05 16.20
CA HIS A 119 -8.06 14.58 15.76
C HIS A 119 -8.62 15.60 16.75
N ALA A 120 -8.61 15.28 18.04
CA ALA A 120 -9.08 16.21 19.08
C ALA A 120 -8.23 17.48 19.18
N ARG A 121 -6.93 17.40 18.84
CA ARG A 121 -5.98 18.52 18.87
C ARG A 121 -6.05 19.39 17.60
N ASP A 122 -6.10 18.78 16.43
CA ASP A 122 -6.00 19.44 15.12
C ASP A 122 -6.80 18.68 14.04
N SER A 123 -8.12 18.80 14.11
CA SER A 123 -9.05 18.14 13.19
C SER A 123 -8.94 18.61 11.73
N ARG A 124 -8.16 19.66 11.45
CA ARG A 124 -7.91 20.14 10.09
C ARG A 124 -6.89 19.28 9.37
N ASN A 125 -5.84 18.86 10.06
CA ASN A 125 -4.79 18.00 9.51
C ASN A 125 -5.04 16.52 9.79
N TYR A 126 -5.81 16.20 10.84
CA TYR A 126 -6.21 14.85 11.24
C TYR A 126 -7.73 14.75 11.22
N PRO A 127 -8.35 14.49 10.06
CA PRO A 127 -9.80 14.67 9.85
C PRO A 127 -10.69 13.63 10.56
N ASP A 128 -10.11 12.54 11.05
CA ASP A 128 -10.84 11.47 11.74
C ASP A 128 -10.03 10.90 12.92
N ASP A 129 -10.70 10.13 13.79
CA ASP A 129 -10.09 9.52 14.98
C ASP A 129 -9.57 8.10 14.73
N ASN A 130 -9.44 7.68 13.47
CA ASN A 130 -9.16 6.29 13.13
C ASN A 130 -7.69 6.06 12.77
N HIS A 131 -7.22 4.83 13.02
CA HIS A 131 -5.96 4.39 12.46
C HIS A 131 -6.11 4.10 10.95
N LYS A 132 -4.98 3.87 10.28
CA LYS A 132 -4.97 3.58 8.84
C LYS A 132 -3.94 2.49 8.52
N PRO A 133 -4.14 1.24 8.98
CA PRO A 133 -3.34 0.13 8.46
C PRO A 133 -3.62 -0.05 6.97
N GLU A 134 -2.58 -0.32 6.20
CA GLU A 134 -2.65 -0.43 4.75
C GLU A 134 -1.90 -1.69 4.29
N MET A 135 -2.37 -2.30 3.21
CA MET A 135 -1.68 -3.39 2.54
C MET A 135 -1.64 -3.09 1.05
N THR A 136 -0.49 -3.36 0.45
CA THR A 136 -0.31 -3.24 -1.00
C THR A 136 0.09 -4.58 -1.61
N ILE A 137 -0.45 -4.89 -2.79
CA ILE A 137 -0.12 -6.07 -3.58
C ILE A 137 0.24 -5.61 -5.00
N ALA A 138 1.40 -5.99 -5.49
CA ALA A 138 1.90 -5.58 -6.78
C ALA A 138 1.08 -6.17 -7.95
N ILE A 139 0.64 -5.30 -8.88
CA ILE A 139 0.04 -5.68 -10.17
C ILE A 139 1.11 -5.68 -11.26
N THR A 140 2.01 -4.71 -11.21
CA THR A 140 3.25 -4.64 -12.01
C THR A 140 4.44 -4.66 -11.05
N PRO A 141 5.70 -4.81 -11.54
CA PRO A 141 6.86 -4.52 -10.70
C PRO A 141 6.68 -3.17 -10.01
N PHE A 142 6.91 -3.15 -8.70
CA PHE A 142 6.62 -2.03 -7.83
C PHE A 142 7.79 -1.71 -6.92
N GLU A 143 8.01 -0.43 -6.67
CA GLU A 143 9.06 0.08 -5.81
C GLU A 143 8.44 0.89 -4.66
N GLY A 144 8.90 0.65 -3.44
CA GLY A 144 8.44 1.35 -2.23
C GLY A 144 9.56 1.56 -1.21
N LEU A 145 9.31 2.42 -0.24
CA LEU A 145 10.05 2.52 1.02
C LEU A 145 9.18 1.95 2.13
N CYS A 146 9.73 1.13 3.03
CA CYS A 146 8.96 0.58 4.15
C CYS A 146 9.85 0.24 5.36
N GLY A 147 9.63 0.90 6.49
CA GLY A 147 10.37 0.66 7.73
C GLY A 147 11.82 1.14 7.66
N PHE A 148 12.46 1.26 8.83
CA PHE A 148 13.89 1.60 8.87
C PHE A 148 14.74 0.40 8.43
N ARG A 149 15.87 0.68 7.77
CA ARG A 149 16.87 -0.33 7.43
C ARG A 149 17.54 -0.90 8.68
N PRO A 150 18.15 -2.10 8.59
CA PRO A 150 19.08 -2.58 9.59
C PRO A 150 20.12 -1.51 9.99
N LEU A 151 20.41 -1.43 11.29
CA LEU A 151 21.25 -0.34 11.84
C LEU A 151 22.65 -0.32 11.22
N ALA A 152 23.20 -1.49 10.87
CA ALA A 152 24.47 -1.61 10.18
C ALA A 152 24.48 -0.92 8.80
N GLU A 153 23.36 -0.94 8.07
CA GLU A 153 23.23 -0.23 6.80
C GLU A 153 23.17 1.29 7.01
N ILE A 154 22.43 1.74 8.02
CA ILE A 154 22.36 3.17 8.36
C ILE A 154 23.76 3.69 8.74
N VAL A 155 24.49 2.96 9.58
CA VAL A 155 25.90 3.26 9.92
C VAL A 155 26.78 3.28 8.67
N HIS A 156 26.59 2.33 7.76
CA HIS A 156 27.34 2.29 6.51
C HIS A 156 27.09 3.53 5.65
N PHE A 157 25.83 3.93 5.44
CA PHE A 157 25.51 5.13 4.66
C PHE A 157 25.99 6.43 5.33
N LEU A 158 25.94 6.52 6.66
CA LEU A 158 26.54 7.65 7.40
C LEU A 158 28.05 7.78 7.18
N ASN A 159 28.73 6.69 6.84
CA ASN A 159 30.17 6.68 6.57
C ASN A 159 30.51 6.84 5.09
N ALA A 160 29.69 6.26 4.20
CA ALA A 160 29.92 6.28 2.75
C ALA A 160 29.41 7.56 2.08
N VAL A 161 28.28 8.12 2.54
CA VAL A 161 27.59 9.25 1.90
C VAL A 161 27.90 10.54 2.67
N ALA A 162 28.96 11.24 2.27
CA ALA A 162 29.42 12.44 2.97
C ALA A 162 28.33 13.54 3.14
N PRO A 163 27.48 13.85 2.14
CA PRO A 163 26.41 14.83 2.30
C PRO A 163 25.38 14.44 3.37
N LEU A 164 25.09 13.14 3.52
CA LEU A 164 24.21 12.65 4.57
C LEU A 164 24.83 12.89 5.96
N ARG A 165 26.10 12.52 6.15
CA ARG A 165 26.82 12.74 7.41
C ARG A 165 26.91 14.22 7.78
N GLN A 166 27.14 15.07 6.78
CA GLN A 166 27.21 16.52 6.98
C GLN A 166 25.86 17.09 7.42
N LEU A 167 24.76 16.65 6.82
CA LEU A 167 23.43 17.13 7.15
C LEU A 167 23.02 16.75 8.59
N VAL A 168 23.24 15.49 9.00
CA VAL A 168 22.93 15.06 10.38
C VAL A 168 23.95 15.58 11.40
N GLY A 169 25.14 15.96 10.94
CA GLY A 169 26.26 16.41 11.77
C GLY A 169 27.08 15.26 12.36
N SER A 170 28.42 15.40 12.32
CA SER A 170 29.36 14.36 12.76
C SER A 170 29.13 13.90 14.20
N GLN A 171 28.74 14.81 15.10
CA GLN A 171 28.49 14.45 16.50
C GLN A 171 27.33 13.45 16.62
N ALA A 172 26.19 13.73 16.00
CA ALA A 172 25.01 12.85 16.07
C ALA A 172 25.29 11.50 15.39
N ALA A 173 25.98 11.51 14.25
CA ALA A 173 26.42 10.29 13.59
C ALA A 173 27.35 9.45 14.49
N ASP A 174 28.39 10.07 15.09
CA ASP A 174 29.33 9.39 15.98
C ASP A 174 28.66 8.84 17.25
N GLU A 175 27.67 9.53 17.79
CA GLU A 175 26.89 9.09 18.95
C GLU A 175 26.02 7.88 18.60
N PHE A 176 25.33 7.91 17.46
CA PHE A 176 24.54 6.77 16.97
C PHE A 176 25.42 5.54 16.72
N GLU A 177 26.52 5.70 15.97
CA GLU A 177 27.48 4.63 15.69
C GLU A 177 28.00 3.99 16.99
N ARG A 178 28.40 4.80 17.97
CA ARG A 178 28.84 4.30 19.29
C ARG A 178 27.73 3.61 20.06
N ALA A 179 26.48 4.04 19.91
CA ALA A 179 25.35 3.46 20.63
C ALA A 179 25.01 2.06 20.13
N VAL A 180 25.05 1.82 18.81
CA VAL A 180 24.60 0.55 18.20
C VAL A 180 25.72 -0.46 17.99
N LYS A 181 26.98 -0.02 17.99
CA LYS A 181 28.17 -0.84 17.68
C LYS A 181 28.21 -2.17 18.45
N GLY A 182 28.26 -3.28 17.70
CA GLY A 182 28.35 -4.64 18.24
C GLY A 182 27.04 -5.16 18.83
N SER A 183 25.92 -4.52 18.50
CA SER A 183 24.58 -4.84 18.96
C SER A 183 23.49 -4.49 17.94
N GLU A 184 23.89 -4.31 16.67
CA GLU A 184 23.05 -3.82 15.58
C GLU A 184 21.85 -4.75 15.29
N ASP A 185 22.03 -6.04 15.53
CA ASP A 185 21.10 -7.15 15.31
C ASP A 185 20.56 -7.75 16.63
N SER A 186 20.82 -7.09 17.76
CA SER A 186 20.46 -7.65 19.06
C SER A 186 18.94 -7.70 19.26
N GLU A 187 18.42 -8.90 19.52
CA GLU A 187 17.02 -9.15 19.89
C GLU A 187 16.76 -8.96 21.40
N ASP A 188 17.78 -8.67 22.21
CA ASP A 188 17.58 -8.39 23.64
C ASP A 188 16.68 -7.14 23.79
N PRO A 189 15.55 -7.20 24.50
CA PRO A 189 14.60 -6.09 24.56
C PRO A 189 15.19 -4.79 25.11
N THR A 190 16.18 -4.86 26.00
CA THR A 190 16.81 -3.67 26.59
C THR A 190 17.76 -3.03 25.57
N VAL A 191 18.54 -3.85 24.87
CA VAL A 191 19.46 -3.40 23.82
C VAL A 191 18.67 -2.87 22.61
N ALA A 192 17.63 -3.59 22.18
CA ALA A 192 16.76 -3.14 21.10
C ALA A 192 16.12 -1.79 21.42
N LYS A 193 15.63 -1.59 22.65
CA LYS A 193 15.11 -0.29 23.09
C LYS A 193 16.17 0.82 23.01
N LYS A 194 17.38 0.58 23.53
CA LYS A 194 18.50 1.54 23.46
C LYS A 194 18.83 1.91 22.00
N ASN A 195 18.83 0.91 21.11
CA ASN A 195 19.09 1.13 19.69
C ASN A 195 17.98 1.95 19.02
N LYS A 196 16.71 1.66 19.33
CA LYS A 196 15.56 2.45 18.89
C LYS A 196 15.65 3.91 19.36
N ASP A 197 16.01 4.12 20.63
CA ASP A 197 16.19 5.46 21.19
C ASP A 197 17.33 6.22 20.47
N ALA A 198 18.43 5.54 20.13
CA ALA A 198 19.54 6.13 19.38
C ALA A 198 19.13 6.46 17.92
N LEU A 199 18.42 5.56 17.25
CA LEU A 199 17.89 5.79 15.90
C LEU A 199 16.90 6.96 15.89
N LYS A 200 16.01 7.03 16.89
CA LYS A 200 15.09 8.15 17.09
C LYS A 200 15.83 9.48 17.22
N ALA A 201 16.88 9.52 18.06
CA ALA A 201 17.66 10.74 18.25
C ALA A 201 18.29 11.21 16.93
N LEU A 202 18.96 10.30 16.19
CA LEU A 202 19.58 10.62 14.90
C LEU A 202 18.55 11.07 13.86
N PHE A 203 17.45 10.34 13.72
CA PHE A 203 16.39 10.66 12.77
C PHE A 203 15.72 12.00 13.10
N THR A 204 15.57 12.32 14.38
CA THR A 204 15.05 13.63 14.82
C THR A 204 15.97 14.77 14.40
N VAL A 205 17.28 14.61 14.53
CA VAL A 205 18.27 15.60 14.06
C VAL A 205 18.14 15.82 12.56
N LEU A 206 18.02 14.75 11.76
CA LEU A 206 17.77 14.86 10.32
C LEU A 206 16.50 15.68 10.05
N MET A 207 15.38 15.28 10.65
CA MET A 207 14.06 15.88 10.40
C MET A 207 13.94 17.34 10.85
N GLN A 208 14.80 17.80 11.74
CA GLN A 208 14.87 19.20 12.21
C GLN A 208 15.82 20.07 11.38
N SER A 209 16.42 19.54 10.31
CA SER A 209 17.31 20.29 9.42
C SER A 209 16.58 21.48 8.78
N THR A 210 17.27 22.61 8.65
CA THR A 210 16.70 23.80 8.01
C THR A 210 16.60 23.63 6.50
N PRO A 211 15.64 24.30 5.82
CA PRO A 211 15.53 24.26 4.37
C PRO A 211 16.84 24.60 3.64
N GLU A 212 17.60 25.56 4.14
CA GLU A 212 18.88 25.96 3.56
C GLU A 212 19.94 24.85 3.65
N ASN A 213 19.99 24.14 4.78
CA ASN A 213 20.93 23.04 4.96
C ASN A 213 20.55 21.84 4.08
N ILE A 214 19.25 21.55 3.97
CA ILE A 214 18.72 20.52 3.08
C ILE A 214 19.08 20.86 1.63
N GLU A 215 18.83 22.09 1.17
CA GLU A 215 19.14 22.50 -0.20
C GLU A 215 20.63 22.37 -0.52
N THR A 216 21.51 22.83 0.37
CA THR A 216 22.97 22.66 0.18
C THR A 216 23.35 21.19 0.13
N ALA A 217 22.90 20.40 1.09
CA ALA A 217 23.25 18.99 1.16
C ALA A 217 22.70 18.20 -0.04
N THR A 218 21.49 18.48 -0.52
CA THR A 218 20.90 17.77 -1.67
C THR A 218 21.67 18.05 -2.95
N LYS A 219 22.18 19.28 -3.15
CA LYS A 219 23.04 19.60 -4.30
C LYS A 219 24.33 18.78 -4.26
N ASP A 220 24.96 18.68 -3.10
CA ASP A 220 26.18 17.89 -2.93
C ASP A 220 25.90 16.39 -3.10
N LEU A 221 24.75 15.92 -2.61
CA LEU A 221 24.28 14.53 -2.76
C LEU A 221 24.09 14.15 -4.23
N VAL A 222 23.41 15.00 -5.01
CA VAL A 222 23.19 14.76 -6.45
C VAL A 222 24.49 14.85 -7.22
N ALA A 223 25.35 15.82 -6.91
CA ALA A 223 26.66 15.93 -7.54
C ALA A 223 27.51 14.67 -7.29
N ALA A 224 27.50 14.13 -6.07
CA ALA A 224 28.17 12.88 -5.74
C ALA A 224 27.57 11.68 -6.49
N ALA A 225 26.25 11.60 -6.59
CA ALA A 225 25.57 10.54 -7.34
C ALA A 225 25.96 10.54 -8.83
N GLU A 226 26.12 11.72 -9.43
CA GLU A 226 26.54 11.87 -10.83
C GLU A 226 28.04 11.64 -11.05
N SER A 227 28.90 12.12 -10.14
CA SER A 227 30.35 12.07 -10.33
C SER A 227 31.01 10.81 -9.77
N SER A 228 30.38 10.14 -8.81
CA SER A 228 30.99 9.06 -8.02
C SER A 228 29.93 8.05 -7.55
N PRO A 229 29.20 7.39 -8.47
CA PRO A 229 28.13 6.44 -8.11
C PRO A 229 28.61 5.28 -7.22
N ASP A 230 29.86 4.83 -7.39
CA ASP A 230 30.46 3.77 -6.55
C ASP A 230 30.53 4.13 -5.05
N SER A 231 30.44 5.43 -4.71
CA SER A 231 30.40 5.88 -3.30
C SER A 231 29.08 5.55 -2.58
N PHE A 232 28.04 5.16 -3.32
CA PHE A 232 26.74 4.71 -2.79
C PHE A 232 26.69 3.20 -2.60
N ALA A 233 27.83 2.53 -2.51
CA ALA A 233 27.90 1.09 -2.28
C ALA A 233 27.14 0.70 -1.01
N THR A 234 26.62 -0.51 -0.98
CA THR A 234 25.90 -1.09 0.16
C THR A 234 26.85 -1.78 1.14
N SER A 235 26.37 -2.00 2.36
CA SER A 235 27.15 -2.71 3.37
C SER A 235 27.34 -4.18 2.99
N ALA A 236 28.59 -4.65 2.99
CA ALA A 236 28.90 -6.07 2.79
C ALA A 236 28.31 -7.00 3.87
N SER A 237 27.89 -6.44 5.02
CA SER A 237 27.23 -7.19 6.10
C SER A 237 25.73 -7.45 5.85
N SER A 238 25.14 -6.82 4.82
CA SER A 238 23.71 -6.91 4.50
C SER A 238 23.52 -7.23 3.01
N PRO A 239 23.81 -8.47 2.57
CA PRO A 239 23.84 -8.81 1.15
C PRO A 239 22.47 -8.74 0.48
N ASP A 240 21.38 -8.91 1.24
CA ASP A 240 20.00 -8.97 0.74
C ASP A 240 19.31 -7.58 0.72
N THR A 241 20.10 -6.49 0.79
CA THR A 241 19.57 -5.13 0.72
C THR A 241 19.24 -4.71 -0.71
N ASN A 242 18.37 -3.71 -0.83
CA ASN A 242 18.02 -3.08 -2.09
C ASN A 242 18.19 -1.55 -2.02
N PRO A 243 18.58 -0.93 -3.14
CA PRO A 243 19.34 -1.54 -4.25
C PRO A 243 20.68 -2.11 -3.76
N SER A 244 21.11 -3.24 -4.32
CA SER A 244 22.45 -3.80 -4.06
C SER A 244 23.54 -3.21 -4.96
N ASP A 245 23.16 -2.55 -6.06
CA ASP A 245 24.06 -1.91 -7.01
C ASP A 245 24.24 -0.41 -6.66
N PRO A 246 25.49 0.05 -6.40
CA PRO A 246 25.77 1.47 -6.18
C PRO A 246 25.24 2.39 -7.29
N ALA A 247 25.31 1.95 -8.56
CA ALA A 247 24.85 2.76 -9.69
C ALA A 247 23.33 2.92 -9.69
N GLU A 248 22.59 1.87 -9.30
CA GLU A 248 21.15 1.96 -9.12
C GLU A 248 20.79 2.92 -7.98
N MET A 249 21.51 2.84 -6.85
CA MET A 249 21.29 3.72 -5.71
C MET A 249 21.53 5.20 -6.06
N ALA A 250 22.62 5.50 -6.76
CA ALA A 250 22.89 6.84 -7.28
C ALA A 250 21.82 7.31 -8.26
N ALA A 251 21.34 6.44 -9.16
CA ALA A 251 20.26 6.75 -10.08
C ALA A 251 18.93 7.04 -9.37
N LEU A 252 18.63 6.34 -8.27
CA LEU A 252 17.46 6.62 -7.43
C LEU A 252 17.54 8.01 -6.80
N VAL A 253 18.70 8.40 -6.27
CA VAL A 253 18.93 9.74 -5.71
C VAL A 253 18.62 10.81 -6.76
N THR A 254 19.20 10.69 -7.96
CA THR A 254 18.97 11.64 -9.06
C THR A 254 17.50 11.65 -9.50
N ARG A 255 16.87 10.46 -9.60
CA ARG A 255 15.46 10.31 -10.00
C ARG A 255 14.51 10.96 -8.99
N LEU A 256 14.68 10.67 -7.70
CA LEU A 256 13.82 11.21 -6.64
C LEU A 256 14.00 12.72 -6.47
N ASN A 257 15.24 13.23 -6.54
CA ASN A 257 15.48 14.67 -6.55
C ASN A 257 14.90 15.34 -7.81
N GLY A 258 14.92 14.67 -8.97
CA GLY A 258 14.25 15.18 -10.17
C GLY A 258 12.73 15.31 -10.03
N GLN A 259 12.10 14.49 -9.18
CA GLN A 259 10.67 14.57 -8.85
C GLN A 259 10.39 15.61 -7.76
N PHE A 260 11.25 15.68 -6.75
CA PHE A 260 11.15 16.57 -5.60
C PHE A 260 12.50 17.27 -5.34
N PRO A 261 12.80 18.36 -6.06
CA PRO A 261 14.08 19.04 -5.92
C PRO A 261 14.31 19.56 -4.51
N ASN A 262 15.49 19.29 -3.93
CA ASN A 262 15.92 19.77 -2.62
C ASN A 262 15.00 19.33 -1.47
N ASP A 263 14.37 18.15 -1.58
CA ASP A 263 13.50 17.61 -0.54
C ASP A 263 14.28 16.72 0.45
N ILE A 264 13.93 16.81 1.74
CA ILE A 264 14.52 16.00 2.82
C ILE A 264 14.33 14.49 2.59
N GLY A 265 13.33 14.09 1.81
CA GLY A 265 13.08 12.70 1.43
C GLY A 265 14.28 12.04 0.75
N SER A 266 15.13 12.80 0.05
CA SER A 266 16.39 12.29 -0.53
C SER A 266 17.38 11.79 0.54
N PHE A 267 17.27 12.26 1.78
CA PHE A 267 18.07 11.80 2.91
C PHE A 267 17.35 10.74 3.74
N VAL A 268 16.04 10.89 3.95
CA VAL A 268 15.21 9.86 4.60
C VAL A 268 15.33 8.52 3.86
N PHE A 269 15.50 8.54 2.53
CA PHE A 269 15.80 7.37 1.72
C PHE A 269 16.90 6.45 2.29
N PHE A 270 18.00 7.01 2.82
CA PHE A 270 19.11 6.22 3.39
C PHE A 270 18.79 5.58 4.74
N PHE A 271 17.69 5.99 5.37
CA PHE A 271 17.20 5.40 6.61
C PHE A 271 16.19 4.28 6.35
N LEU A 272 15.55 4.22 5.18
CA LEU A 272 14.41 3.33 4.92
C LEU A 272 14.73 2.22 3.93
N ASN A 273 14.20 1.02 4.18
CA ASN A 273 14.33 -0.09 3.25
C ASN A 273 13.72 0.28 1.90
N PHE A 274 14.45 0.08 0.80
CA PHE A 274 13.90 0.21 -0.55
C PHE A 274 13.39 -1.16 -1.00
N VAL A 275 12.09 -1.37 -0.97
CA VAL A 275 11.44 -2.64 -1.27
C VAL A 275 11.09 -2.70 -2.75
N LYS A 276 11.46 -3.79 -3.42
CA LYS A 276 10.98 -4.16 -4.75
C LYS A 276 10.00 -5.31 -4.61
N LEU A 277 8.81 -5.16 -5.18
CA LEU A 277 7.77 -6.18 -5.23
C LEU A 277 7.55 -6.64 -6.67
N GLU A 278 7.65 -7.93 -6.91
CA GLU A 278 7.20 -8.56 -8.15
C GLU A 278 5.67 -8.72 -8.15
N PRO A 279 5.00 -8.80 -9.33
CA PRO A 279 3.56 -9.00 -9.40
C PRO A 279 3.06 -10.15 -8.53
N GLY A 280 2.15 -9.85 -7.60
CA GLY A 280 1.63 -10.79 -6.60
C GLY A 280 2.39 -10.81 -5.27
N GLU A 281 3.55 -10.18 -5.14
CA GLU A 281 4.15 -9.92 -3.83
C GLU A 281 3.42 -8.75 -3.14
N ALA A 282 3.46 -8.75 -1.81
CA ALA A 282 2.75 -7.78 -0.99
C ALA A 282 3.61 -7.25 0.15
N MET A 283 3.23 -6.10 0.70
CA MET A 283 3.74 -5.60 1.98
C MET A 283 2.60 -5.01 2.80
N PHE A 284 2.71 -5.13 4.12
CA PHE A 284 1.75 -4.60 5.09
C PHE A 284 2.37 -3.43 5.85
N LEU A 285 1.67 -2.31 5.86
CA LEU A 285 2.07 -1.06 6.50
C LEU A 285 1.34 -0.94 7.82
N LYS A 286 2.07 -1.19 8.91
CA LYS A 286 1.56 -1.11 10.26
C LYS A 286 1.33 0.34 10.67
N ALA A 287 0.50 0.52 11.70
CA ALA A 287 0.43 1.80 12.36
C ALA A 287 1.81 2.20 12.90
N ASP A 288 2.11 3.49 12.83
CA ASP A 288 3.36 4.10 13.28
C ASP A 288 4.62 3.65 12.51
N ASP A 289 4.48 2.95 11.38
CA ASP A 289 5.60 2.63 10.49
C ASP A 289 5.69 3.61 9.31
N ILE A 290 6.93 4.01 9.00
CA ILE A 290 7.24 5.00 7.96
C ILE A 290 7.42 4.30 6.60
N HIS A 291 6.80 4.84 5.56
CA HIS A 291 6.82 4.25 4.22
C HIS A 291 6.55 5.30 3.13
N ALA A 292 6.77 4.92 1.86
CA ALA A 292 6.43 5.72 0.68
C ALA A 292 6.28 4.81 -0.55
N TYR A 293 5.35 5.09 -1.44
CA TYR A 293 5.30 4.40 -2.74
C TYR A 293 6.09 5.18 -3.78
N ILE A 294 6.90 4.50 -4.58
CA ILE A 294 7.84 5.15 -5.51
C ILE A 294 7.38 5.00 -6.96
N SER A 295 7.06 3.79 -7.41
CA SER A 295 6.60 3.54 -8.79
C SER A 295 5.90 2.19 -8.94
N GLY A 296 5.04 2.05 -9.95
CA GLY A 296 4.34 0.79 -10.28
C GLY A 296 2.82 0.87 -10.11
N ASP A 297 2.12 -0.19 -10.51
CA ASP A 297 0.68 -0.35 -10.28
C ASP A 297 0.43 -1.40 -9.19
N ILE A 298 -0.46 -1.09 -8.26
CA ILE A 298 -0.75 -1.92 -7.10
C ILE A 298 -2.24 -1.99 -6.82
N ILE A 299 -2.65 -3.08 -6.18
CA ILE A 299 -3.84 -3.13 -5.36
C ILE A 299 -3.46 -2.56 -4.00
N GLU A 300 -4.26 -1.63 -3.47
CA GLU A 300 -4.17 -1.16 -2.09
C GLU A 300 -5.48 -1.47 -1.37
N CYS A 301 -5.39 -1.99 -0.15
CA CYS A 301 -6.53 -2.06 0.77
C CYS A 301 -6.13 -1.41 2.09
N MET A 302 -7.00 -0.57 2.63
CA MET A 302 -6.71 0.20 3.84
C MET A 302 -7.97 0.34 4.71
N ALA A 303 -7.79 0.50 6.02
CA ALA A 303 -8.87 0.94 6.89
C ALA A 303 -9.37 2.33 6.45
N SER A 304 -10.65 2.62 6.71
CA SER A 304 -11.23 3.92 6.34
C SER A 304 -10.72 5.05 7.26
N SER A 305 -9.65 5.73 6.86
CA SER A 305 -9.07 6.92 7.51
C SER A 305 -8.29 7.78 6.50
N ASP A 306 -8.25 9.09 6.73
CA ASP A 306 -7.44 10.06 5.97
C ASP A 306 -6.27 10.63 6.80
N ASN A 307 -5.97 10.04 7.96
CA ASN A 307 -4.87 10.47 8.82
C ASN A 307 -3.50 10.13 8.23
N VAL A 308 -2.68 11.15 7.99
CA VAL A 308 -1.32 11.00 7.43
C VAL A 308 -0.35 11.98 8.08
N VAL A 309 0.72 11.47 8.69
CA VAL A 309 1.86 12.26 9.15
C VAL A 309 2.98 12.15 8.11
N ARG A 310 3.44 13.27 7.55
CA ARG A 310 4.38 13.28 6.41
C ARG A 310 5.80 13.65 6.82
N ALA A 311 6.77 13.01 6.16
CA ALA A 311 8.20 13.13 6.42
C ALA A 311 9.01 13.69 5.23
N GLY A 312 8.47 13.68 4.01
CA GLY A 312 9.22 14.11 2.82
C GLY A 312 8.46 13.86 1.53
N PHE A 313 9.08 14.22 0.40
CA PHE A 313 8.52 14.14 -0.95
C PHE A 313 7.12 14.75 -1.03
N THR A 314 6.98 15.94 -0.44
CA THR A 314 5.68 16.59 -0.36
C THR A 314 5.75 18.09 -0.08
N PRO A 315 4.95 18.91 -0.80
CA PRO A 315 4.74 20.30 -0.45
C PRO A 315 3.71 20.47 0.68
N LYS A 316 3.01 19.40 1.07
CA LYS A 316 1.95 19.44 2.10
C LYS A 316 2.55 19.62 3.51
N PHE A 317 1.65 19.85 4.47
CA PHE A 317 1.96 19.96 5.90
C PHE A 317 2.74 18.74 6.39
N LYS A 318 3.79 19.01 7.16
CA LYS A 318 4.69 18.06 7.82
C LYS A 318 4.70 18.37 9.32
N ASP A 319 4.22 17.45 10.14
CA ASP A 319 4.24 17.55 11.60
C ASP A 319 5.44 16.75 12.12
N VAL A 320 6.61 17.40 12.13
CA VAL A 320 7.89 16.74 12.44
C VAL A 320 7.92 16.21 13.87
N ASP A 321 7.37 16.96 14.84
CA ASP A 321 7.36 16.53 16.24
C ASP A 321 6.49 15.29 16.43
N THR A 322 5.28 15.28 15.86
CA THR A 322 4.41 14.10 15.93
C THR A 322 5.04 12.92 15.20
N LEU A 323 5.68 13.14 14.04
CA LEU A 323 6.36 12.10 13.27
C LEU A 323 7.46 11.43 14.10
N THR A 324 8.42 12.18 14.63
CA THR A 324 9.56 11.57 15.33
C THR A 324 9.15 10.96 16.67
N ASP A 325 8.05 11.40 17.25
CA ASP A 325 7.53 10.80 18.48
C ASP A 325 6.72 9.52 18.27
N MET A 326 6.00 9.40 17.16
CA MET A 326 5.09 8.28 16.94
C MET A 326 5.78 7.01 16.45
N LEU A 327 6.86 7.13 15.65
CA LEU A 327 7.41 5.99 14.92
C LEU A 327 7.86 4.82 15.83
N THR A 328 7.68 3.59 15.36
CA THR A 328 8.08 2.37 16.10
C THR A 328 9.60 2.21 16.20
N TYR A 329 10.34 2.86 15.30
CA TYR A 329 11.77 2.69 15.06
C TYR A 329 12.19 1.23 14.88
N SER A 330 11.29 0.39 14.37
CA SER A 330 11.64 -0.96 13.92
C SER A 330 12.63 -0.89 12.76
N TYR A 331 13.73 -1.64 12.85
CA TYR A 331 14.84 -1.67 11.90
C TYR A 331 15.03 -3.06 11.29
N ALA A 332 13.92 -3.76 11.06
CA ALA A 332 13.92 -5.12 10.51
C ALA A 332 14.40 -5.13 9.04
N PRO A 333 14.99 -6.25 8.58
CA PRO A 333 15.41 -6.41 7.19
C PRO A 333 14.22 -6.36 6.21
N ILE A 334 14.54 -6.24 4.91
CA ILE A 334 13.56 -6.10 3.81
C ILE A 334 12.56 -7.25 3.78
N ASP A 335 13.00 -8.49 3.99
CA ASP A 335 12.14 -9.67 3.91
C ASP A 335 11.02 -9.64 4.96
N GLU A 336 11.28 -9.07 6.13
CA GLU A 336 10.26 -8.89 7.18
C GLU A 336 9.27 -7.75 6.88
N GLN A 337 9.52 -6.94 5.84
CA GLN A 337 8.56 -5.95 5.36
C GLN A 337 7.52 -6.58 4.41
N LYS A 338 7.83 -7.73 3.80
CA LYS A 338 6.93 -8.42 2.88
C LYS A 338 5.86 -9.20 3.67
N LEU A 339 4.64 -9.21 3.13
CA LEU A 339 3.56 -10.05 3.61
C LEU A 339 3.51 -11.31 2.76
N GLU A 340 3.81 -12.45 3.38
CA GLU A 340 3.72 -13.75 2.72
C GLU A 340 2.26 -14.20 2.59
N PRO A 341 1.76 -14.42 1.36
CA PRO A 341 0.42 -14.95 1.17
C PRO A 341 0.33 -16.43 1.54
N THR A 342 -0.87 -16.88 1.88
CA THR A 342 -1.17 -18.29 2.17
C THR A 342 -2.24 -18.83 1.21
N ASP A 343 -2.44 -20.14 1.15
CA ASP A 343 -3.56 -20.69 0.38
C ASP A 343 -4.89 -20.30 1.01
N TYR A 344 -5.86 -19.84 0.20
CA TYR A 344 -7.20 -19.52 0.69
C TYR A 344 -8.06 -20.78 0.80
N PRO A 345 -8.45 -21.24 2.01
CA PRO A 345 -9.06 -22.56 2.18
C PRO A 345 -10.56 -22.59 1.85
N PHE A 346 -11.22 -21.43 1.76
CA PHE A 346 -12.68 -21.33 1.57
C PHE A 346 -13.07 -21.12 0.09
N ALA A 347 -12.25 -21.66 -0.83
CA ALA A 347 -12.53 -21.70 -2.26
C ALA A 347 -12.38 -23.12 -2.82
N VAL A 348 -13.40 -23.57 -3.57
CA VAL A 348 -13.38 -24.84 -4.27
C VAL A 348 -13.05 -24.61 -5.75
N LEU A 349 -11.93 -25.19 -6.19
CA LEU A 349 -11.50 -25.18 -7.58
C LEU A 349 -12.08 -26.39 -8.34
N ASN A 350 -12.62 -26.16 -9.53
CA ASN A 350 -13.06 -27.26 -10.40
C ASN A 350 -11.88 -27.97 -11.10
N ALA A 351 -12.15 -29.09 -11.78
CA ALA A 351 -11.11 -29.90 -12.41
C ALA A 351 -10.24 -29.12 -13.44
N PRO A 352 -10.80 -28.27 -14.34
CA PRO A 352 -9.98 -27.39 -15.19
C PRO A 352 -9.08 -26.43 -14.41
N ALA A 353 -9.54 -25.84 -13.31
CA ALA A 353 -8.74 -24.96 -12.47
C ALA A 353 -7.58 -25.72 -11.81
N TYR A 354 -7.88 -26.84 -11.16
CA TYR A 354 -6.88 -27.67 -10.48
C TYR A 354 -5.78 -28.17 -11.44
N SER A 355 -6.17 -28.66 -12.63
CA SER A 355 -5.23 -29.19 -13.63
C SER A 355 -4.49 -28.13 -14.45
N SER A 356 -4.66 -26.85 -14.14
CA SER A 356 -3.99 -25.73 -14.83
C SER A 356 -3.14 -24.86 -13.89
N ALA A 357 -2.88 -25.32 -12.66
CA ALA A 357 -2.20 -24.54 -11.62
C ALA A 357 -2.90 -23.19 -11.35
N SER A 358 -4.23 -23.16 -11.50
CA SER A 358 -5.02 -22.02 -11.02
C SER A 358 -4.96 -21.97 -9.49
N SER A 359 -4.99 -20.78 -8.91
CA SER A 359 -4.76 -20.57 -7.48
C SER A 359 -5.75 -19.58 -6.87
N CYS A 360 -5.94 -19.67 -5.56
CA CYS A 360 -6.61 -18.68 -4.72
C CYS A 360 -5.70 -18.46 -3.51
N VAL A 361 -5.02 -17.32 -3.45
CA VAL A 361 -4.06 -16.98 -2.39
C VAL A 361 -4.60 -15.84 -1.55
N LEU A 362 -4.45 -15.96 -0.24
CA LEU A 362 -4.93 -15.06 0.79
C LEU A 362 -3.78 -14.18 1.28
N TYR A 363 -4.00 -12.86 1.22
CA TYR A 363 -3.21 -11.85 1.89
C TYR A 363 -3.99 -11.39 3.11
N ASP A 364 -3.51 -11.76 4.30
CA ASP A 364 -4.22 -11.59 5.56
C ASP A 364 -3.38 -10.80 6.58
N PRO A 365 -3.45 -9.46 6.56
CA PRO A 365 -2.77 -8.67 7.56
C PRO A 365 -3.41 -8.88 8.95
N PRO A 366 -2.65 -8.71 10.04
CA PRO A 366 -3.11 -8.93 11.42
C PRO A 366 -4.03 -7.78 11.92
N ILE A 367 -5.14 -7.57 11.22
CA ILE A 367 -6.14 -6.52 11.46
C ILE A 367 -7.55 -7.03 11.14
N GLU A 368 -8.57 -6.41 11.73
CA GLU A 368 -9.98 -6.79 11.56
C GLU A 368 -10.61 -6.22 10.27
N GLU A 369 -10.09 -5.12 9.73
CA GLU A 369 -10.80 -4.33 8.72
C GLU A 369 -10.89 -5.03 7.36
N PHE A 370 -9.86 -5.79 6.98
CA PHE A 370 -9.84 -6.44 5.68
C PHE A 370 -8.85 -7.60 5.55
N SER A 371 -9.12 -8.43 4.56
CA SER A 371 -8.21 -9.38 3.92
C SER A 371 -8.44 -9.33 2.41
N VAL A 372 -7.49 -9.82 1.60
CA VAL A 372 -7.62 -9.85 0.14
C VAL A 372 -7.31 -11.25 -0.38
N VAL A 373 -8.18 -11.81 -1.23
CA VAL A 373 -7.89 -13.02 -2.00
C VAL A 373 -7.52 -12.64 -3.43
N LYS A 374 -6.36 -13.06 -3.91
CA LYS A 374 -6.02 -13.05 -5.33
C LYS A 374 -6.35 -14.40 -5.94
N THR A 375 -7.03 -14.40 -7.07
CA THR A 375 -7.39 -15.62 -7.80
C THR A 375 -6.92 -15.54 -9.23
N ASP A 376 -6.14 -16.53 -9.65
CA ASP A 376 -5.67 -16.70 -11.03
C ASP A 376 -6.31 -17.95 -11.65
N LEU A 377 -7.13 -17.77 -12.68
CA LEU A 377 -7.75 -18.86 -13.43
C LEU A 377 -7.09 -18.99 -14.81
N ARG A 378 -6.33 -20.08 -14.99
CA ARG A 378 -5.36 -20.24 -16.09
C ARG A 378 -5.87 -21.00 -17.31
N ARG A 379 -7.04 -21.64 -17.23
CA ARG A 379 -7.64 -22.39 -18.34
C ARG A 379 -9.08 -21.95 -18.58
N THR A 380 -9.54 -21.98 -19.82
CA THR A 380 -10.96 -21.80 -20.15
C THR A 380 -11.82 -22.79 -19.35
N LYS A 381 -12.93 -22.31 -18.77
CA LYS A 381 -13.80 -23.03 -17.83
C LYS A 381 -13.16 -23.39 -16.48
N ALA A 382 -11.95 -22.93 -16.18
CA ALA A 382 -11.46 -22.93 -14.80
C ALA A 382 -12.41 -22.08 -13.96
N LYS A 383 -12.84 -22.63 -12.82
CA LYS A 383 -13.82 -22.02 -11.92
C LYS A 383 -13.33 -22.11 -10.48
N ALA A 384 -13.45 -21.00 -9.75
CA ALA A 384 -13.37 -20.95 -8.30
C ALA A 384 -14.75 -20.65 -7.72
N THR A 385 -15.18 -21.40 -6.72
CA THR A 385 -16.42 -21.17 -5.97
C THR A 385 -16.04 -20.83 -4.53
N PHE A 386 -16.32 -19.61 -4.09
CA PHE A 386 -16.05 -19.11 -2.75
C PHE A 386 -17.25 -19.34 -1.85
N GLU A 387 -17.01 -19.89 -0.67
CA GLU A 387 -18.02 -19.98 0.37
C GLU A 387 -18.52 -18.59 0.78
N GLY A 388 -19.74 -18.53 1.29
CA GLY A 388 -20.29 -17.30 1.85
C GLY A 388 -19.57 -16.92 3.13
N ILE A 389 -19.08 -15.69 3.21
CA ILE A 389 -18.41 -15.13 4.39
C ILE A 389 -19.36 -14.23 5.17
N ALA A 390 -19.15 -14.04 6.47
CA ALA A 390 -20.00 -13.21 7.33
C ALA A 390 -19.75 -11.69 7.16
N GLY A 391 -19.40 -11.25 5.95
CA GLY A 391 -19.17 -9.85 5.64
C GLY A 391 -19.12 -9.50 4.16
N PRO A 392 -19.01 -8.20 3.82
CA PRO A 392 -19.06 -7.74 2.45
C PRO A 392 -17.77 -8.05 1.69
N SER A 393 -17.86 -8.11 0.37
CA SER A 393 -16.68 -8.16 -0.50
C SER A 393 -16.76 -7.15 -1.65
N ILE A 394 -15.60 -6.69 -2.10
CA ILE A 394 -15.41 -6.02 -3.38
C ILE A 394 -14.44 -6.87 -4.20
N LEU A 395 -14.84 -7.21 -5.43
CA LEU A 395 -14.01 -7.93 -6.39
C LEU A 395 -13.67 -7.04 -7.58
N ILE A 396 -12.40 -6.96 -7.96
CA ILE A 396 -11.95 -6.35 -9.21
C ILE A 396 -11.27 -7.40 -10.09
N CYS A 397 -11.50 -7.34 -11.40
CA CYS A 397 -10.73 -8.08 -12.39
C CYS A 397 -9.60 -7.19 -12.93
N THR A 398 -8.35 -7.63 -12.81
CA THR A 398 -7.17 -6.87 -13.26
C THR A 398 -6.55 -7.42 -14.53
N SER A 399 -6.94 -8.63 -14.96
CA SER A 399 -6.51 -9.21 -16.22
C SER A 399 -7.49 -10.28 -16.69
N GLY A 400 -7.62 -10.42 -18.01
CA GLY A 400 -8.46 -11.43 -18.65
C GLY A 400 -9.97 -11.18 -18.53
N GLU A 401 -10.74 -12.23 -18.80
CA GLU A 401 -12.20 -12.17 -18.84
C GLU A 401 -12.85 -13.48 -18.37
N GLY A 402 -14.07 -13.34 -17.87
CA GLY A 402 -14.82 -14.42 -17.27
C GLY A 402 -16.28 -14.06 -17.03
N LYS A 403 -16.86 -14.77 -16.08
CA LYS A 403 -18.18 -14.47 -15.52
C LYS A 403 -18.17 -14.65 -14.00
N ILE A 404 -19.02 -13.89 -13.33
CA ILE A 404 -19.30 -13.99 -11.90
C ILE A 404 -20.74 -14.46 -11.71
N THR A 405 -20.99 -15.34 -10.75
CA THR A 405 -22.32 -15.88 -10.44
C THR A 405 -22.57 -15.86 -8.94
N VAL A 406 -23.71 -15.28 -8.55
CA VAL A 406 -24.21 -15.27 -7.17
C VAL A 406 -25.69 -15.65 -7.21
N GLY A 407 -26.07 -16.77 -6.56
CA GLY A 407 -27.41 -17.33 -6.65
C GLY A 407 -27.81 -17.59 -8.12
N THR A 408 -28.87 -16.93 -8.59
CA THR A 408 -29.34 -17.04 -9.98
C THR A 408 -28.87 -15.91 -10.91
N LYS A 409 -28.10 -14.93 -10.41
CA LYS A 409 -27.55 -13.83 -11.23
C LYS A 409 -26.17 -14.24 -11.73
N THR A 410 -25.95 -14.11 -13.03
CA THR A 410 -24.64 -14.25 -13.67
C THR A 410 -24.35 -12.99 -14.48
N GLU A 411 -23.15 -12.45 -14.32
CA GLU A 411 -22.67 -11.30 -15.08
C GLU A 411 -21.33 -11.61 -15.74
N GLU A 412 -21.08 -10.97 -16.89
CA GLU A 412 -19.76 -10.98 -17.53
C GLU A 412 -18.75 -10.18 -16.69
N VAL A 413 -17.52 -10.64 -16.63
CA VAL A 413 -16.39 -9.98 -15.96
C VAL A 413 -15.32 -9.71 -17.00
N LYS A 414 -14.91 -8.45 -17.12
CA LYS A 414 -13.78 -8.01 -17.94
C LYS A 414 -12.74 -7.33 -17.06
N GLU A 415 -11.50 -7.28 -17.52
CA GLU A 415 -10.49 -6.40 -16.95
C GLU A 415 -11.07 -5.00 -16.68
N GLY A 416 -10.86 -4.48 -15.47
CA GLY A 416 -11.40 -3.23 -14.95
C GLY A 416 -12.79 -3.31 -14.30
N TYR A 417 -13.53 -4.41 -14.48
CA TYR A 417 -14.86 -4.53 -13.85
C TYR A 417 -14.73 -4.76 -12.35
N VAL A 418 -15.57 -4.04 -11.59
CA VAL A 418 -15.65 -4.10 -10.14
C VAL A 418 -17.05 -4.59 -9.73
N PHE A 419 -17.12 -5.47 -8.75
CA PHE A 419 -18.36 -6.00 -8.21
C PHE A 419 -18.41 -5.89 -6.69
N PHE A 420 -19.55 -5.47 -6.15
CA PHE A 420 -19.89 -5.67 -4.75
C PHE A 420 -20.61 -7.01 -4.58
N ILE A 421 -20.22 -7.77 -3.57
CA ILE A 421 -20.84 -9.03 -3.16
C ILE A 421 -21.25 -8.85 -1.70
N GLY A 422 -22.53 -8.95 -1.40
CA GLY A 422 -23.01 -8.79 -0.02
C GLY A 422 -22.72 -10.01 0.85
N ALA A 423 -22.80 -9.80 2.16
CA ALA A 423 -22.52 -10.82 3.17
C ALA A 423 -23.31 -12.12 2.96
N THR A 424 -22.68 -13.23 3.35
CA THR A 424 -23.17 -14.62 3.31
C THR A 424 -23.41 -15.19 1.90
N ALA A 425 -23.21 -14.38 0.85
CA ALA A 425 -23.43 -14.82 -0.51
C ALA A 425 -22.29 -15.72 -1.00
N GLU A 426 -22.62 -16.94 -1.40
CA GLU A 426 -21.72 -17.77 -2.20
C GLU A 426 -21.50 -17.09 -3.56
N CYS A 427 -20.24 -17.04 -3.99
CA CYS A 427 -19.85 -16.41 -5.24
C CYS A 427 -18.98 -17.37 -6.04
N ALA A 428 -19.26 -17.51 -7.33
CA ALA A 428 -18.40 -18.26 -8.24
C ALA A 428 -17.88 -17.37 -9.38
N ILE A 429 -16.60 -17.50 -9.68
CA ILE A 429 -15.99 -16.90 -10.87
C ILE A 429 -15.47 -18.00 -11.79
N GLU A 430 -15.68 -17.83 -13.10
CA GLU A 430 -15.26 -18.79 -14.12
C GLU A 430 -14.64 -18.04 -15.30
N ARG A 431 -13.47 -18.49 -15.74
CA ARG A 431 -12.83 -17.96 -16.94
C ARG A 431 -13.58 -18.39 -18.20
N THR A 432 -13.90 -17.44 -19.05
CA THR A 432 -14.60 -17.67 -20.34
C THR A 432 -13.70 -17.49 -21.54
N GLY A 433 -12.62 -16.71 -21.43
CA GLY A 433 -11.71 -16.42 -22.54
C GLY A 433 -11.00 -17.66 -23.11
N GLU A 434 -10.84 -17.66 -24.43
CA GLU A 434 -10.08 -18.66 -25.21
C GLU A 434 -8.58 -18.33 -25.24
N GLY A 435 -7.71 -19.33 -25.32
CA GLY A 435 -6.25 -19.16 -25.39
C GLY A 435 -5.48 -19.78 -24.21
N GLU A 436 -4.24 -20.19 -24.46
CA GLU A 436 -3.31 -20.76 -23.47
C GLU A 436 -2.13 -19.78 -23.26
N GLY A 437 -1.59 -19.70 -22.03
CA GLY A 437 -0.43 -18.85 -21.70
C GLY A 437 -0.70 -17.81 -20.60
N ASP A 438 0.37 -17.24 -20.05
CA ASP A 438 0.36 -16.31 -18.92
C ASP A 438 -0.27 -14.94 -19.25
N GLU A 439 -0.25 -14.52 -20.52
CA GLU A 439 -0.81 -13.23 -20.96
C GLU A 439 -2.35 -13.18 -20.93
N ASN A 440 -3.02 -14.32 -20.73
CA ASN A 440 -4.49 -14.42 -20.74
C ASN A 440 -5.07 -14.97 -19.43
N VAL A 441 -4.30 -14.94 -18.33
CA VAL A 441 -4.79 -15.38 -17.02
C VAL A 441 -5.94 -14.48 -16.57
N PHE A 442 -7.06 -15.09 -16.19
CA PHE A 442 -8.16 -14.36 -15.58
C PHE A 442 -7.82 -14.12 -14.11
N THR A 443 -7.38 -12.91 -13.80
CA THR A 443 -6.89 -12.51 -12.47
C THR A 443 -7.89 -11.58 -11.80
N THR A 444 -8.28 -11.92 -10.59
CA THR A 444 -9.16 -11.12 -9.75
C THR A 444 -8.58 -10.91 -8.37
N PHE A 445 -8.92 -9.79 -7.74
CA PHE A 445 -8.66 -9.52 -6.34
C PHE A 445 -9.99 -9.26 -5.64
N LYS A 446 -10.26 -10.01 -4.56
CA LYS A 446 -11.46 -9.90 -3.73
C LYS A 446 -11.06 -9.42 -2.35
N ALA A 447 -11.25 -8.14 -2.07
CA ALA A 447 -11.16 -7.57 -0.72
C ALA A 447 -12.43 -7.91 0.06
N PHE A 448 -12.28 -8.31 1.32
CA PHE A 448 -13.41 -8.65 2.18
C PHE A 448 -13.08 -8.36 3.65
N CYS A 449 -14.11 -8.27 4.48
CA CYS A 449 -13.98 -8.22 5.93
C CYS A 449 -14.76 -9.39 6.54
N ASP A 450 -14.11 -10.11 7.44
CA ASP A 450 -14.71 -11.14 8.28
C ASP A 450 -14.08 -10.99 9.67
N LEU A 451 -14.93 -10.83 10.70
CA LEU A 451 -14.49 -10.60 12.07
C LEU A 451 -14.15 -11.91 12.80
N THR A 452 -14.51 -13.06 12.22
CA THR A 452 -14.32 -14.38 12.84
C THR A 452 -12.85 -14.64 13.15
N GLY A 453 -12.50 -14.73 14.44
CA GLY A 453 -11.13 -15.03 14.88
C GLY A 453 -10.15 -13.86 14.79
N LYS A 454 -10.65 -12.65 14.50
CA LYS A 454 -9.88 -11.40 14.44
C LYS A 454 -10.29 -10.40 15.51
N GLU A 455 -11.07 -10.85 16.50
CA GLU A 455 -11.52 -10.01 17.60
C GLU A 455 -10.30 -9.42 18.33
N ASP A 456 -10.29 -8.09 18.52
CA ASP A 456 -9.24 -7.30 19.18
C ASP A 456 -7.92 -7.09 18.39
N MET A 457 -7.83 -7.47 17.12
CA MET A 457 -6.67 -7.17 16.26
C MET A 457 -6.67 -5.70 15.79
N VAL A 458 -6.30 -4.78 16.66
CA VAL A 458 -6.24 -3.33 16.37
C VAL A 458 -4.78 -2.88 16.20
N ASN A 459 -4.50 -2.10 15.16
CA ASN A 459 -3.19 -1.49 14.83
C ASN A 459 -2.14 -2.38 14.15
N GLY A 460 -2.44 -3.63 13.84
CA GLY A 460 -1.55 -4.49 13.04
C GLY A 460 -0.31 -5.01 13.78
N ASN A 461 -0.38 -5.08 15.12
CA ASN A 461 0.71 -5.52 16.01
C ASN A 461 0.47 -6.89 16.63
#